data_AF-A0A7S2VC01-F1
#
_entry.id   AF-A0A7S2VC01-F1
#
_cell.length_a   1.000
_cell.length_b   1.000
_cell.length_c   1.000
_cell.angle_alpha   90.00
_cell.angle_beta   90.00
_cell.angle_gamma   90.00
#
_symmetry.space_group_name_H-M   'P 1'
#
loop_
_entity.id
_entity.type
_entity.pdbx_description
1 polymer ?
#
loop_
_entity_poly.entity_id
_entity_poly.type
_entity_poly.pdbx_seq_one_letter_code
_entity_poly.pdbx_strand_id
1 'polypeptide(L)'
;MLDNAYYEMLLQRQNRYYEQVDAPENGMKQWAVGARNQPGGNIRREMQRANANPLFMLSSDLALVANFTEVLQDDETGAVNCSFNPNDSLPDCPRADTYAIVEGFATDQASFLATFQTVFESMLATGYPG
;
A
#
# COMPACT_ATOMS: atom_id res chain seq x y z
N MET A 1 -18.43 -8.98 4.14
CA MET A 1 -17.71 -10.16 3.61
C MET A 1 -16.24 -9.80 3.65
N LEU A 2 -15.38 -10.64 4.22
CA LEU A 2 -13.93 -10.41 4.15
C LEU A 2 -13.45 -10.86 2.78
N ASP A 3 -12.76 -9.98 2.05
CA ASP A 3 -12.21 -10.24 0.72
C ASP A 3 -10.71 -9.91 0.66
N ASN A 4 -10.09 -10.09 -0.50
CA ASN A 4 -8.68 -9.79 -0.75
C ASN A 4 -8.48 -8.45 -1.47
N ALA A 5 -9.47 -7.55 -1.46
CA ALA A 5 -9.42 -6.28 -2.18
C ALA A 5 -8.26 -5.39 -1.73
N TYR A 6 -7.84 -5.50 -0.46
CA TYR A 6 -6.64 -4.85 0.05
C TYR A 6 -5.39 -5.25 -0.74
N TYR A 7 -5.14 -6.56 -0.93
CA TYR A 7 -3.96 -7.04 -1.65
C TYR A 7 -4.06 -6.80 -3.16
N GLU A 8 -5.25 -6.88 -3.74
CA GLU A 8 -5.48 -6.49 -5.13
C GLU A 8 -5.14 -5.01 -5.39
N MET A 9 -5.55 -4.13 -4.45
CA MET A 9 -5.24 -2.72 -4.47
C MET A 9 -3.74 -2.50 -4.29
N LEU A 10 -3.11 -3.21 -3.34
CA LEU A 10 -1.68 -3.09 -3.01
C LEU A 10 -0.80 -3.37 -4.24
N LEU A 11 -1.14 -4.42 -5.00
CA LEU A 11 -0.47 -4.79 -6.26
C LEU A 11 -0.94 -3.97 -7.47
N GLN A 12 -1.80 -2.97 -7.27
CA GLN A 12 -2.40 -2.12 -8.31
C GLN A 12 -3.01 -2.89 -9.49
N ARG A 13 -3.53 -4.11 -9.26
CA ARG A 13 -4.19 -4.93 -10.30
C ARG A 13 -5.44 -4.28 -10.89
N GLN A 14 -5.90 -3.21 -10.27
CA GLN A 14 -7.03 -2.39 -10.69
C GLN A 14 -6.61 -1.10 -11.43
N ASN A 15 -5.43 -1.07 -12.06
CA ASN A 15 -4.92 0.08 -12.82
C ASN A 15 -4.83 1.36 -11.96
N ARG A 16 -4.23 1.20 -10.78
CA ARG A 16 -4.02 2.27 -9.81
C ARG A 16 -2.62 2.87 -9.95
N TYR A 17 -2.33 3.95 -9.25
CA TYR A 17 -0.96 4.45 -9.03
C TYR A 17 -0.87 5.11 -7.65
N TYR A 18 0.33 5.22 -7.07
CA TYR A 18 0.55 5.88 -5.79
C TYR A 18 1.25 7.23 -5.98
N GLU A 19 0.90 8.20 -5.15
CA GLU A 19 1.62 9.46 -5.00
C GLU A 19 1.86 9.72 -3.51
N GLN A 20 3.09 10.08 -3.14
CA GLN A 20 3.37 10.47 -1.77
C GLN A 20 2.79 11.86 -1.50
N VAL A 21 1.98 11.96 -0.44
CA VAL A 21 1.34 13.19 -0.01
C VAL A 21 1.51 13.36 1.49
N ASP A 22 1.37 14.61 1.94
CA ASP A 22 1.38 14.95 3.37
C ASP A 22 0.00 14.73 3.97
N ALA A 23 -0.06 14.09 5.13
CA ALA A 23 -1.26 14.09 5.95
C ALA A 23 -1.54 15.53 6.44
N PRO A 24 -2.79 16.02 6.34
CA PRO A 24 -3.11 17.44 6.48
C PRO A 24 -2.84 18.01 7.88
N GLU A 25 -2.79 17.19 8.92
CA GLU A 25 -2.70 17.65 10.31
C GLU A 25 -1.29 17.66 10.89
N ASN A 26 -0.41 16.76 10.44
CA ASN A 26 0.90 16.52 11.06
C ASN A 26 2.04 16.36 10.06
N GLY A 27 1.79 16.46 8.75
CA GLY A 27 2.82 16.35 7.73
C GLY A 27 3.41 14.93 7.56
N MET A 28 2.83 13.92 8.21
CA MET A 28 3.26 12.53 8.05
C MET A 28 3.05 12.07 6.61
N LYS A 29 4.01 11.32 6.08
CA LYS A 29 3.93 10.85 4.70
C LYS A 29 2.98 9.67 4.59
N GLN A 30 2.11 9.76 3.61
CA GLN A 30 1.19 8.70 3.21
C GLN A 30 1.12 8.62 1.68
N TRP A 31 0.52 7.55 1.19
CA TRP A 31 0.43 7.24 -0.23
C TRP A 31 -1.01 7.36 -0.68
N ALA A 32 -1.33 8.45 -1.37
CA ALA A 32 -2.62 8.57 -2.00
C ALA A 32 -2.70 7.60 -3.20
N VAL A 33 -3.86 6.97 -3.39
CA VAL A 33 -4.10 5.97 -4.44
C VAL A 33 -5.02 6.54 -5.49
N GLY A 34 -4.51 6.71 -6.71
CA GLY A 34 -5.24 7.24 -7.87
C GLY A 34 -5.61 6.16 -8.88
N ALA A 35 -6.50 6.47 -9.82
CA ALA A 35 -6.80 5.61 -10.97
C ALA A 35 -6.11 6.16 -12.24
N ARG A 36 -5.38 5.32 -12.98
CA ARG A 36 -4.64 5.77 -14.18
C ARG A 36 -5.53 6.20 -15.35
N ASN A 37 -6.75 5.68 -15.42
CA ASN A 37 -7.67 5.94 -16.52
C ASN A 37 -8.53 7.21 -16.34
N GLN A 38 -8.26 8.06 -15.34
CA GLN A 38 -8.97 9.33 -15.23
C GLN A 38 -8.33 10.38 -16.15
N PRO A 39 -9.06 10.95 -17.14
CA PRO A 39 -8.54 12.01 -17.99
C PRO A 39 -8.16 13.23 -17.14
N GLY A 40 -6.87 13.61 -17.16
CA GLY A 40 -6.33 14.69 -16.32
C GLY A 40 -6.09 14.32 -14.85
N GLY A 41 -6.01 13.01 -14.56
CA GLY A 41 -5.88 12.42 -13.22
C GLY A 41 -4.57 12.79 -12.54
N ASN A 42 -4.57 13.94 -11.87
CA ASN A 42 -3.65 14.25 -10.79
C ASN A 42 -4.38 13.87 -9.50
N ILE A 43 -3.82 12.95 -8.71
CA ILE A 43 -4.37 12.52 -7.41
C ILE A 43 -4.75 13.71 -6.54
N ARG A 44 -3.94 14.78 -6.54
CA ARG A 44 -4.22 16.01 -5.78
C ARG A 44 -5.49 16.71 -6.25
N ARG A 45 -5.81 16.67 -7.55
CA ARG A 45 -7.08 17.20 -8.07
C ARG A 45 -8.26 16.32 -7.69
N GLU A 46 -8.08 15.00 -7.64
CA GLU A 46 -9.12 14.08 -7.15
C GLU A 46 -9.40 14.33 -5.67
N MET A 47 -8.36 14.45 -4.84
CA MET A 47 -8.48 14.77 -3.40
C MET A 47 -9.21 16.09 -3.12
N GLN A 48 -9.14 17.06 -4.03
CA GLN A 48 -9.80 18.38 -3.89
C GLN A 48 -11.28 18.39 -4.29
N ARG A 49 -11.82 17.31 -4.86
CA ARG A 49 -13.25 17.26 -5.23
C ARG A 49 -14.11 17.05 -3.99
N ALA A 50 -15.16 17.85 -3.84
CA ALA A 50 -16.05 17.87 -2.67
C ALA A 50 -16.72 16.53 -2.30
N ASN A 51 -16.71 15.54 -3.20
CA ASN A 51 -17.28 14.19 -3.00
C ASN A 51 -16.26 13.07 -3.26
N ALA A 52 -14.96 13.38 -3.30
CA ALA A 52 -13.95 12.33 -3.43
C ALA A 52 -13.76 11.62 -2.08
N ASN A 53 -13.75 10.28 -2.12
CA ASN A 53 -13.23 9.44 -1.07
C ASN A 53 -11.84 8.93 -1.52
N PRO A 54 -10.78 9.75 -1.35
CA PRO A 54 -9.43 9.31 -1.70
C PRO A 54 -9.04 8.11 -0.83
N LEU A 55 -8.45 7.13 -1.49
CA LEU A 55 -7.86 5.97 -0.81
C LEU A 55 -6.42 6.32 -0.45
N PHE A 56 -5.98 5.87 0.72
CA PHE A 56 -4.62 6.06 1.18
C PHE A 56 -4.02 4.74 1.65
N MET A 57 -2.70 4.66 1.55
CA MET A 57 -1.87 3.61 2.13
C MET A 57 -0.74 4.23 2.92
N LEU A 58 -0.25 3.50 3.91
CA LEU A 58 0.94 3.85 4.67
C LEU A 58 2.18 3.28 4.00
N SER A 59 3.36 3.83 4.34
CA SER A 59 4.62 3.21 3.93
C SER A 59 4.74 1.77 4.46
N SER A 60 4.15 1.45 5.61
CA SER A 60 4.08 0.06 6.10
C SER A 60 3.27 -0.88 5.22
N ASP A 61 2.22 -0.39 4.55
CA ASP A 61 1.44 -1.20 3.61
C ASP A 61 2.28 -1.53 2.37
N LEU A 62 2.90 -0.49 1.78
CA LEU A 62 3.76 -0.68 0.62
C LEU A 62 5.03 -1.47 0.92
N ALA A 63 5.50 -1.48 2.18
CA ALA A 63 6.63 -2.28 2.62
C ALA A 63 6.42 -3.80 2.41
N LEU A 64 5.17 -4.25 2.26
CA LEU A 64 4.85 -5.65 1.96
C LEU A 64 5.21 -6.05 0.51
N VAL A 65 5.36 -5.07 -0.39
CA VAL A 65 5.62 -5.29 -1.83
C VAL A 65 6.89 -4.60 -2.32
N ALA A 66 7.38 -3.60 -1.60
CA ALA A 66 8.57 -2.83 -1.90
C ALA A 66 9.47 -2.72 -0.66
N ASN A 67 10.78 -2.81 -0.84
CA ASN A 67 11.75 -2.64 0.22
C ASN A 67 12.14 -1.16 0.33
N PHE A 68 11.89 -0.57 1.50
CA PHE A 68 12.19 0.83 1.77
C PHE A 68 13.49 1.05 2.55
N THR A 69 14.15 -0.01 3.02
CA THR A 69 15.30 0.08 3.95
C THR A 69 16.43 0.96 3.42
N GLU A 70 16.69 0.94 2.12
CA GLU A 70 17.77 1.71 1.49
C GLU A 70 17.32 3.04 0.88
N VAL A 71 16.01 3.33 0.94
CA VAL A 71 15.39 4.48 0.26
C VAL A 71 14.53 5.33 1.20
N LEU A 72 14.50 5.03 2.49
CA LEU A 72 13.98 5.92 3.53
C LEU A 72 14.82 7.20 3.55
N GLN A 73 14.14 8.33 3.35
CA GLN A 73 14.76 9.64 3.35
C GLN A 73 14.71 10.28 4.74
N ASP A 74 13.64 10.00 5.47
CA ASP A 74 13.35 10.59 6.77
C ASP A 74 12.54 9.60 7.61
N ASP A 75 13.17 9.12 8.67
CA ASP A 75 12.60 8.14 9.60
C ASP A 75 11.52 8.75 10.49
N GLU A 76 11.53 10.07 10.73
CA GLU A 76 10.52 10.75 11.56
C GLU A 76 9.21 10.95 10.79
N THR A 77 9.29 11.28 9.51
CA THR A 77 8.10 11.55 8.67
C THR A 77 7.67 10.37 7.83
N GLY A 78 8.52 9.34 7.66
CA GLY A 78 8.28 8.17 6.83
C GLY A 78 8.46 8.44 5.33
N ALA A 79 9.22 9.47 4.96
CA ALA A 79 9.48 9.85 3.57
C ALA A 79 10.35 8.81 2.85
N VAL A 80 10.03 8.55 1.58
CA VAL A 80 10.71 7.54 0.77
C VAL A 80 11.15 8.18 -0.54
N ASN A 81 12.42 8.03 -0.89
CA ASN A 81 13.05 8.69 -2.04
C ASN A 81 13.02 7.86 -3.33
N CYS A 82 12.20 6.81 -3.42
CA CYS A 82 12.09 6.07 -4.68
C CYS A 82 11.14 6.77 -5.66
N SER A 83 11.54 6.78 -6.94
CA SER A 83 10.78 7.43 -7.99
C SER A 83 9.54 6.62 -8.37
N PHE A 84 8.46 7.31 -8.74
CA PHE A 84 7.32 6.66 -9.36
C PHE A 84 7.49 6.70 -10.86
N ASN A 85 7.55 5.54 -11.47
CA ASN A 85 7.32 5.45 -12.90
C ASN A 85 5.80 5.50 -13.12
N PRO A 86 5.25 6.55 -13.76
CA PRO A 86 3.81 6.67 -14.04
C PRO A 86 3.29 5.55 -14.97
N ASN A 87 4.17 4.75 -15.57
CA ASN A 87 3.83 3.58 -16.37
C ASN A 87 3.99 2.24 -15.63
N ASP A 88 4.54 2.24 -14.41
CA ASP A 88 4.80 1.00 -13.65
C ASP A 88 3.91 0.90 -12.41
N SER A 89 3.49 -0.30 -12.05
CA SER A 89 2.42 -0.61 -11.09
C SER A 89 2.85 -0.58 -9.63
N LEU A 90 4.09 -0.22 -9.32
CA LEU A 90 4.58 -0.05 -7.95
C LEU A 90 5.62 1.09 -7.92
N PRO A 91 5.93 1.65 -6.73
CA PRO A 91 7.10 2.52 -6.58
C PRO A 91 8.32 1.83 -7.19
N ASP A 92 9.20 2.56 -7.89
CA ASP A 92 10.45 2.00 -8.45
C ASP A 92 11.48 1.80 -7.33
N CYS A 93 11.13 0.85 -6.49
CA CYS A 93 11.81 0.42 -5.28
C CYS A 93 12.13 -1.08 -5.47
N PRO A 94 13.24 -1.60 -4.90
CA PRO A 94 13.49 -3.03 -4.87
C PRO A 94 12.28 -3.78 -4.29
N ARG A 95 11.97 -4.99 -4.78
CA ARG A 95 10.83 -5.75 -4.27
C ARG A 95 11.11 -6.27 -2.85
N ALA A 96 10.08 -6.30 -2.02
CA ALA A 96 10.17 -6.91 -0.69
C ALA A 96 10.14 -8.45 -0.79
N ASP A 97 10.75 -9.14 0.18
CA ASP A 97 10.74 -10.61 0.26
C ASP A 97 9.31 -11.18 0.40
N THR A 98 8.41 -10.38 0.99
CA THR A 98 6.99 -10.72 1.17
C THR A 98 6.16 -10.61 -0.11
N TYR A 99 6.71 -10.07 -1.21
CA TYR A 99 5.97 -9.80 -2.44
C TYR A 99 5.24 -11.04 -2.98
N ALA A 100 5.89 -12.20 -3.01
CA ALA A 100 5.29 -13.43 -3.53
C ALA A 100 4.12 -13.93 -2.66
N ILE A 101 4.18 -13.73 -1.34
CA ILE A 101 3.10 -14.08 -0.41
C ILE A 101 1.89 -13.16 -0.67
N VAL A 102 2.14 -11.86 -0.79
CA VAL A 102 1.11 -10.86 -1.11
C VAL A 102 0.45 -11.17 -2.45
N GLU A 103 1.23 -11.56 -3.46
CA GLU A 103 0.71 -11.97 -4.76
C GLU A 103 -0.24 -13.17 -4.67
N GLY A 104 0.13 -14.17 -3.86
CA GLY A 104 -0.71 -15.32 -3.58
C GLY A 104 -2.05 -14.93 -2.95
N PHE A 105 -2.01 -14.08 -1.91
CA PHE A 105 -3.23 -13.60 -1.23
C PHE A 105 -4.13 -12.75 -2.15
N ALA A 106 -3.55 -11.99 -3.08
CA ALA A 106 -4.32 -11.25 -4.07
C ALA A 106 -5.02 -12.12 -5.13
N THR A 107 -4.61 -13.38 -5.32
CA THR A 107 -5.29 -14.34 -6.22
C THR A 107 -6.15 -15.38 -5.52
N ASP A 108 -5.85 -15.67 -4.26
CA ASP A 108 -6.46 -16.77 -3.50
C ASP A 108 -6.95 -16.28 -2.14
N GLN A 109 -8.21 -15.85 -2.11
CA GLN A 109 -8.89 -15.39 -0.90
C GLN A 109 -8.99 -16.49 0.17
N ALA A 110 -9.13 -17.76 -0.22
CA ALA A 110 -9.24 -18.87 0.73
C ALA A 110 -7.91 -19.07 1.47
N SER A 111 -6.79 -19.05 0.74
CA SER A 111 -5.44 -19.12 1.32
C SER A 111 -5.14 -17.94 2.24
N PHE A 112 -5.52 -16.71 1.84
CA PHE A 112 -5.41 -15.54 2.70
C PHE A 112 -6.18 -15.72 4.02
N LEU A 113 -7.47 -16.06 3.96
CA LEU A 113 -8.31 -16.14 5.15
C LEU A 113 -7.84 -17.25 6.10
N ALA A 114 -7.44 -18.41 5.57
CA ALA A 114 -6.90 -19.51 6.37
C ALA A 114 -5.59 -19.12 7.08
N THR A 115 -4.68 -18.43 6.36
CA THR A 115 -3.42 -17.96 6.93
C THR A 115 -3.66 -16.87 7.97
N PHE A 116 -4.54 -15.91 7.68
CA PHE A 116 -4.91 -14.86 8.62
C PHE A 116 -5.48 -15.42 9.92
N GLN A 117 -6.40 -16.37 9.83
CA GLN A 117 -6.95 -17.05 11.01
C GLN A 117 -5.84 -17.69 11.85
N THR A 118 -4.98 -18.48 11.21
CA THR A 118 -3.89 -19.21 11.89
C THR A 118 -2.94 -18.27 12.63
N VAL A 119 -2.51 -17.19 11.96
CA VAL A 119 -1.60 -16.20 12.56
C VAL A 119 -2.30 -15.43 13.67
N PHE A 120 -3.54 -15.00 13.46
CA PHE A 120 -4.30 -14.25 14.44
C PHE A 120 -4.56 -15.07 15.72
N GLU A 121 -4.92 -16.35 15.59
CA GLU A 121 -5.07 -17.26 16.73
C GLU A 121 -3.75 -17.43 17.50
N SER A 122 -2.63 -17.57 16.78
CA SER A 122 -1.30 -17.66 17.40
C SER A 122 -0.95 -16.39 18.19
N MET A 123 -1.21 -15.21 17.62
CA MET A 123 -0.99 -13.92 18.28
C MET A 123 -1.84 -13.77 19.55
N LEU A 124 -3.09 -14.24 19.54
CA LEU A 124 -3.95 -14.22 20.72
C LEU A 124 -3.45 -15.20 21.81
N ALA A 125 -2.95 -16.37 21.42
CA ALA A 125 -2.53 -17.41 22.35
C ALA A 125 -1.16 -17.16 22.99
N THR A 126 -0.23 -16.60 22.22
CA THR A 126 1.18 -16.42 22.65
C THR A 126 1.53 -14.98 23.00
N GLY A 127 0.62 -14.03 22.75
CA GLY A 127 0.92 -12.61 22.79
C GLY A 127 1.78 -12.17 21.58
N TYR A 128 2.23 -10.92 21.59
CA TYR A 128 3.30 -10.49 20.70
C TYR A 128 4.63 -10.96 21.31
N PRO A 129 5.40 -11.86 20.68
CA PRO A 129 6.80 -12.00 21.05
C PRO A 129 7.48 -10.65 20.74
N GLY A 130 7.90 -9.97 21.80
CA GLY A 130 8.71 -8.75 21.71
C GLY A 130 10.12 -9.03 21.24
#